data_AF-A0A163PSX1-F1
#
_entry.id   AF-A0A163PSX1-F1
#
_cell.length_a   1.000
_cell.length_b   1.000
_cell.length_c   1.000
_cell.angle_alpha   90.00
_cell.angle_beta   90.00
_cell.angle_gamma   90.00
#
_symmetry.space_group_name_H-M   'P 1'
#
loop_
_entity.id
_entity.type
_entity.pdbx_description
1 polymer ?
#
loop_
_entity_poly.entity_id
_entity_poly.type
_entity_poly.pdbx_seq_one_letter_code
_entity_poly.pdbx_strand_id
1 'polypeptide(L)'
;MRAGNIYQFKHLSKFKSVGEFNQQKDRFLQQHPDLFTRSEYIAFEVLSQYSVVIPGVANAKIATLVSACARKQGGVSRASFTRMLRKAKTAGFLKIHKTYRSNGGFAHNVFVFHPIDVAVETQLTYRDSGKTP
;
A
#
# COMPACT_ATOMS: atom_id res chain seq x y z
N MET A 1 14.94 -8.38 -5.95
CA MET A 1 15.55 -8.79 -4.66
C MET A 1 15.60 -10.31 -4.58
N ARG A 2 16.45 -10.91 -3.74
CA ARG A 2 16.37 -12.37 -3.50
C ARG A 2 15.13 -12.69 -2.66
N ALA A 3 14.52 -13.85 -2.91
CA ALA A 3 13.45 -14.37 -2.07
C ALA A 3 13.99 -14.68 -0.67
N GLY A 4 13.13 -14.54 0.34
CA GLY A 4 13.55 -14.64 1.73
C GLY A 4 12.38 -14.77 2.70
N ASN A 5 12.67 -14.94 3.98
CA ASN A 5 11.65 -14.84 5.05
C ASN A 5 11.29 -13.36 5.30
N ILE A 6 10.19 -13.08 6.00
CA ILE A 6 9.75 -11.71 6.24
C ILE A 6 10.76 -10.88 7.06
N TYR A 7 11.48 -11.51 8.01
CA TYR A 7 12.45 -10.84 8.87
C TYR A 7 13.67 -10.32 8.10
N GLN A 8 14.08 -10.98 7.02
CA GLN A 8 15.13 -10.49 6.13
C GLN A 8 14.75 -9.15 5.47
N PHE A 9 13.46 -8.84 5.38
CA PHE A 9 12.95 -7.59 4.81
C PHE A 9 12.62 -6.52 5.86
N LYS A 10 12.96 -6.74 7.14
CA LYS A 10 12.69 -5.78 8.22
C LYS A 10 13.24 -4.39 7.95
N HIS A 11 14.42 -4.32 7.33
CA HIS A 11 15.10 -3.07 6.96
C HIS A 11 14.33 -2.22 5.94
N LEU A 12 13.34 -2.79 5.23
CA LEU A 12 12.49 -2.04 4.30
C LEU A 12 11.37 -1.28 5.01
N SER A 13 11.05 -1.65 6.26
CA SER A 13 10.00 -0.98 7.02
C SER A 13 10.31 0.51 7.19
N LYS A 14 9.27 1.32 7.03
CA LYS A 14 9.32 2.78 7.20
C LYS A 14 8.66 3.26 8.48
N PHE A 15 8.21 2.33 9.32
CA PHE A 15 7.45 2.62 10.53
C PHE A 15 8.13 1.95 11.73
N LYS A 16 8.16 2.64 12.86
CA LYS A 16 8.75 2.15 14.12
C LYS A 16 7.82 1.20 14.84
N SER A 17 6.52 1.31 14.61
CA SER A 17 5.50 0.49 15.28
C SER A 17 4.29 0.23 14.38
N VAL A 18 3.49 -0.77 14.77
CA VAL A 18 2.18 -1.05 14.15
C VAL A 18 1.22 0.14 14.33
N GLY A 19 1.29 0.83 15.47
CA GLY A 19 0.47 2.02 15.73
C GLY A 19 0.78 3.16 14.74
N GLU A 20 2.06 3.42 14.50
CA GLU A 20 2.49 4.42 13.50
C GLU A 20 2.04 4.04 12.09
N PHE A 21 2.19 2.75 11.73
CA PHE A 21 1.70 2.25 10.45
C PHE A 21 0.18 2.44 10.29
N ASN A 22 -0.60 2.09 11.32
CA ASN A 22 -2.06 2.25 11.30
C ASN A 22 -2.46 3.73 11.20
N GLN A 23 -1.79 4.62 11.94
CA GLN A 23 -2.06 6.06 11.84
C GLN A 23 -1.80 6.58 10.42
N GLN A 24 -0.69 6.17 9.79
CA GLN A 24 -0.35 6.56 8.42
C GLN A 24 -1.33 5.99 7.39
N LYS A 25 -1.76 4.73 7.58
CA LYS A 25 -2.83 4.09 6.79
C LYS A 25 -4.14 4.87 6.88
N ASP A 26 -4.55 5.27 8.08
CA ASP A 26 -5.82 5.98 8.27
C ASP A 26 -5.77 7.38 7.66
N ARG A 27 -4.65 8.10 7.82
CA ARG A 27 -4.44 9.39 7.13
C ARG A 27 -4.48 9.24 5.61
N PHE A 28 -3.85 8.20 5.07
CA PHE A 28 -3.88 7.90 3.63
C PHE A 28 -5.31 7.68 3.13
N LEU A 29 -6.11 6.89 3.84
CA LEU A 29 -7.52 6.66 3.49
C LEU A 29 -8.37 7.94 3.61
N GLN A 30 -8.08 8.81 4.58
CA GLN A 30 -8.75 10.11 4.72
C GLN A 30 -8.43 11.08 3.59
N GLN A 31 -7.18 11.11 3.11
CA GLN A 31 -6.77 11.94 1.97
C GLN A 31 -7.29 11.42 0.63
N HIS A 32 -7.66 10.14 0.58
CA HIS A 32 -8.06 9.45 -0.64
C HIS A 32 -9.36 8.65 -0.46
N PRO A 33 -10.47 9.29 -0.03
CA PRO A 33 -11.69 8.58 0.37
C PRO A 33 -12.31 7.74 -0.75
N ASP A 34 -12.22 8.22 -2.00
CA ASP A 34 -12.81 7.58 -3.17
C ASP A 34 -11.80 6.79 -4.01
N LEU A 35 -10.56 6.64 -3.54
CA LEU A 35 -9.51 5.98 -4.33
C LEU A 35 -9.85 4.51 -4.59
N PHE A 36 -10.39 3.81 -3.59
CA PHE A 36 -10.70 2.39 -3.70
C PHE A 36 -12.21 2.15 -3.82
N THR A 37 -12.58 1.27 -4.75
CA THR A 37 -13.91 0.65 -4.70
C THR A 37 -14.02 -0.25 -3.45
N ARG A 38 -15.23 -0.65 -3.05
CA ARG A 38 -15.45 -1.52 -1.89
C ARG A 38 -14.57 -2.80 -1.91
N SER A 39 -14.49 -3.50 -3.04
CA SER A 39 -13.65 -4.70 -3.16
C SER A 39 -12.15 -4.41 -3.10
N GLU A 40 -11.73 -3.25 -3.62
CA GLU A 40 -10.33 -2.81 -3.55
C GLU A 40 -9.96 -2.40 -2.12
N TYR A 41 -10.87 -1.78 -1.38
CA TYR A 41 -10.68 -1.48 0.04
C TYR A 41 -10.50 -2.76 0.87
N ILE A 42 -11.33 -3.79 0.64
CA ILE A 42 -11.15 -5.11 1.27
C ILE A 42 -9.77 -5.70 0.96
N ALA A 43 -9.32 -5.59 -0.30
CA ALA A 43 -8.00 -6.05 -0.73
C ALA A 43 -6.87 -5.33 0.02
N PHE A 44 -7.00 -4.01 0.14
CA PHE A 44 -6.05 -3.13 0.82
C PHE A 44 -5.96 -3.46 2.32
N GLU A 45 -7.11 -3.66 2.97
CA GLU A 45 -7.18 -4.04 4.39
C GLU A 45 -6.53 -5.40 4.64
N VAL A 46 -6.78 -6.39 3.77
CA VAL A 46 -6.11 -7.71 3.87
C VAL A 46 -4.59 -7.57 3.71
N LEU A 47 -4.12 -6.80 2.72
CA LEU A 47 -2.69 -6.56 2.56
C LEU A 47 -2.08 -5.86 3.78
N SER A 48 -2.79 -4.89 4.35
CA SER A 48 -2.36 -4.16 5.54
C SER A 48 -2.23 -5.08 6.76
N GLN A 49 -3.17 -6.01 6.95
CA GLN A 49 -3.10 -7.03 8.02
C GLN A 49 -1.88 -7.95 7.86
N TYR A 50 -1.54 -8.34 6.63
CA TYR A 50 -0.32 -9.11 6.34
C TYR A 50 0.97 -8.30 6.57
N SER A 51 0.86 -6.99 6.72
CA SER A 51 1.97 -6.04 6.92
C SER A 51 2.14 -5.61 8.38
N VAL A 52 1.59 -6.37 9.33
CA VAL A 52 1.68 -6.07 10.77
C VAL A 52 2.90 -6.72 11.43
N VAL A 53 3.28 -7.94 11.00
CA VAL A 53 4.42 -8.69 11.57
C VAL A 53 5.71 -7.87 11.51
N ILE A 54 5.95 -7.23 10.36
CA ILE A 54 6.92 -6.17 10.20
C ILE A 54 6.11 -4.94 9.76
N PRO A 55 6.00 -3.87 10.58
CA PRO A 55 5.13 -2.74 10.28
C PRO A 55 5.31 -2.20 8.86
N GLY A 56 4.23 -2.24 8.08
CA GLY A 56 4.22 -1.78 6.69
C GLY A 56 4.97 -2.67 5.69
N VAL A 57 5.36 -3.89 6.03
CA VAL A 57 6.02 -4.82 5.09
C VAL A 57 5.32 -6.17 5.07
N ALA A 58 4.94 -6.61 3.88
CA ALA A 58 4.40 -7.96 3.65
C ALA A 58 5.19 -8.69 2.57
N ASN A 59 5.41 -10.00 2.76
CA ASN A 59 6.02 -10.89 1.78
C ASN A 59 5.03 -12.02 1.47
N ALA A 60 4.32 -11.92 0.35
CA ALA A 60 3.24 -12.84 0.02
C ALA A 60 3.02 -12.99 -1.49
N LYS A 61 2.40 -14.11 -1.88
CA LYS A 61 1.85 -14.27 -3.24
C LYS A 61 0.52 -13.53 -3.34
N ILE A 62 0.26 -12.88 -4.48
CA ILE A 62 -1.05 -12.27 -4.76
C ILE A 62 -2.17 -13.29 -4.64
N ALA A 63 -1.96 -14.53 -5.10
CA ALA A 63 -2.96 -15.60 -4.96
C ALA A 63 -3.34 -15.87 -3.50
N THR A 64 -2.37 -15.92 -2.59
CA THR A 64 -2.60 -16.09 -1.15
C THR A 64 -3.42 -14.93 -0.56
N LEU A 65 -3.09 -13.70 -0.94
CA LEU A 65 -3.81 -12.50 -0.48
C LEU A 65 -5.25 -12.48 -1.01
N VAL A 66 -5.44 -12.85 -2.28
CA VAL A 66 -6.76 -12.99 -2.90
C VAL A 66 -7.59 -14.07 -2.19
N SER A 67 -7.02 -15.23 -1.91
CA SER A 67 -7.69 -16.29 -1.14
C SER A 67 -8.05 -15.83 0.27
N ALA A 68 -7.19 -15.04 0.92
CA ALA A 68 -7.49 -14.46 2.24
C ALA A 68 -8.67 -13.49 2.19
N CYS A 69 -8.88 -12.79 1.06
CA CYS A 69 -10.05 -11.93 0.84
C CYS A 69 -11.35 -12.72 0.71
N ALA A 70 -11.33 -14.01 0.33
CA ALA A 70 -12.55 -14.81 0.18
C ALA A 70 -13.33 -14.96 1.50
N ARG A 71 -12.63 -14.88 2.64
CA ARG A 71 -13.23 -14.89 3.99
C ARG A 71 -13.88 -13.56 4.37
N LYS A 72 -13.71 -12.52 3.56
CA LYS A 72 -14.29 -11.18 3.74
C LYS A 72 -15.37 -11.00 2.67
N GLN A 73 -16.56 -10.56 3.11
CA GLN A 73 -17.80 -10.40 2.33
C GLN A 73 -17.61 -10.28 0.80
N GLY A 74 -17.98 -11.33 0.06
CA GLY A 74 -18.06 -11.33 -1.41
C GLY A 74 -16.78 -11.71 -2.17
N GLY A 75 -15.65 -11.86 -1.48
CA GLY A 75 -14.37 -12.19 -2.12
C GLY A 75 -13.83 -11.08 -3.03
N VAL A 76 -12.57 -11.19 -3.42
CA VAL A 76 -11.90 -10.21 -4.28
C VAL A 76 -11.22 -10.95 -5.42
N SER A 77 -11.52 -10.58 -6.66
CA SER A 77 -10.83 -11.16 -7.82
C SER A 77 -9.38 -10.69 -7.90
N ARG A 78 -8.52 -11.47 -8.57
CA ARG A 78 -7.13 -11.06 -8.85
C ARG A 78 -7.05 -9.70 -9.57
N ALA A 79 -7.99 -9.43 -10.48
CA ALA A 79 -8.04 -8.17 -11.21
C ALA A 79 -8.29 -6.99 -10.27
N SER A 80 -9.27 -7.10 -9.36
CA SER A 80 -9.55 -6.08 -8.34
C SER A 80 -8.35 -5.87 -7.41
N PHE A 81 -7.72 -6.95 -6.94
CA PHE A 81 -6.51 -6.85 -6.11
C PHE A 81 -5.37 -6.12 -6.85
N THR A 82 -5.17 -6.44 -8.13
CA THR A 82 -4.12 -5.81 -8.95
C THR A 82 -4.41 -4.33 -9.22
N ARG A 83 -5.68 -3.95 -9.42
CA ARG A 83 -6.08 -2.54 -9.52
C ARG A 83 -5.83 -1.77 -8.23
N MET A 84 -6.17 -2.36 -7.07
CA MET A 84 -5.83 -1.79 -5.76
C MET A 84 -4.32 -1.53 -5.63
N LEU A 85 -3.50 -2.54 -5.93
CA LEU A 85 -2.03 -2.41 -5.89
C LEU A 85 -1.53 -1.28 -6.80
N ARG A 86 -2.08 -1.16 -8.01
CA ARG A 86 -1.73 -0.09 -8.95
C ARG A 86 -2.10 1.27 -8.38
N LYS A 87 -3.31 1.44 -7.86
CA LYS A 87 -3.81 2.70 -7.27
C LYS A 87 -2.95 3.12 -6.07
N ALA A 88 -2.71 2.22 -5.13
CA ALA A 88 -1.88 2.49 -3.95
C ALA A 88 -0.43 2.84 -4.33
N LYS A 89 0.11 2.20 -5.38
CA LYS A 89 1.43 2.52 -5.92
C LYS A 89 1.47 3.89 -6.59
N THR A 90 0.46 4.23 -7.40
CA THR A 90 0.35 5.53 -8.06
C THR A 90 0.23 6.66 -7.03
N ALA A 91 -0.49 6.43 -5.94
CA ALA A 91 -0.60 7.38 -4.83
C ALA A 91 0.64 7.45 -3.92
N GLY A 92 1.74 6.74 -4.26
CA GLY A 92 3.00 6.78 -3.52
C GLY A 92 3.02 5.98 -2.20
N PHE A 93 1.86 5.52 -1.72
CA PHE A 93 1.75 4.82 -0.44
C PHE A 93 2.30 3.39 -0.44
N LEU A 94 2.44 2.78 -1.62
CA LEU A 94 2.88 1.38 -1.75
C LEU A 94 4.00 1.19 -2.79
N LYS A 95 5.09 0.56 -2.38
CA LYS A 95 6.16 0.06 -3.26
C LYS A 95 6.12 -1.47 -3.33
N ILE A 96 6.30 -2.01 -4.53
CA ILE A 96 6.26 -3.46 -4.77
C ILE A 96 7.61 -3.91 -5.31
N HIS A 97 8.28 -4.79 -4.59
CA HIS A 97 9.53 -5.40 -4.98
C HIS A 97 9.29 -6.83 -5.46
N LYS A 98 9.64 -7.10 -6.72
CA LYS A 98 9.70 -8.48 -7.23
C LYS A 98 10.88 -9.19 -6.60
N THR A 99 10.67 -10.43 -6.15
CA THR A 99 11.75 -11.29 -5.68
C THR A 99 11.98 -12.47 -6.62
N TYR A 100 13.19 -13.02 -6.54
CA TYR A 100 13.65 -14.12 -7.39
C TYR A 100 14.26 -15.22 -6.53
N ARG A 101 14.04 -16.48 -6.92
CA ARG A 101 14.64 -17.64 -6.22
C ARG A 101 16.14 -17.72 -6.53
N SER A 102 16.86 -18.53 -5.77
CA SER A 102 18.27 -18.87 -6.05
C SER A 102 18.43 -19.43 -7.46
N ASN A 103 17.55 -20.38 -7.82
CA ASN A 103 17.60 -21.17 -9.05
C ASN A 103 16.93 -20.47 -10.25
N GLY A 104 16.68 -19.17 -10.16
CA GLY A 104 15.93 -18.41 -11.17
C GLY A 104 14.41 -18.45 -10.98
N GLY A 105 13.70 -17.63 -11.77
CA GLY A 105 12.25 -17.48 -11.71
C GLY A 105 11.74 -16.54 -10.61
N PHE A 106 10.49 -16.09 -10.77
CA PHE A 106 9.83 -15.21 -9.81
C PHE A 106 9.42 -15.96 -8.54
N ALA A 107 9.66 -15.31 -7.41
CA ALA A 107 9.16 -15.72 -6.10
C ALA A 107 8.03 -14.78 -5.65
N HIS A 108 7.83 -14.68 -4.34
CA HIS A 108 6.76 -13.88 -3.76
C HIS A 108 7.11 -12.39 -3.91
N ASN A 109 6.11 -11.52 -3.94
CA ASN A 109 6.40 -10.09 -3.94
C ASN A 109 6.58 -9.61 -2.49
N VAL A 110 7.43 -8.61 -2.33
CA VAL A 110 7.53 -7.84 -1.09
C VAL A 110 6.82 -6.51 -1.31
N PHE A 111 5.80 -6.27 -0.50
CA PHE A 111 4.99 -5.06 -0.48
C PHE A 111 5.49 -4.19 0.67
N VAL A 112 5.81 -2.93 0.39
CA VAL A 112 6.36 -1.99 1.37
C VAL A 112 5.51 -0.74 1.34
N PHE A 113 4.84 -0.47 2.45
CA PHE A 113 4.11 0.77 2.68
C PHE A 113 5.08 1.90 3.02
N HIS A 114 4.79 3.09 2.53
CA HIS A 114 5.57 4.29 2.75
C HIS A 114 4.71 5.33 3.49
N PRO A 115 5.26 6.11 4.43
CA PRO A 115 4.53 7.22 5.03
C PRO A 115 4.16 8.23 3.95
N ILE A 116 3.03 8.91 4.15
CA ILE A 116 2.66 10.04 3.30
C ILE A 116 3.27 11.31 3.91
N ASP A 117 4.10 11.99 3.13
CA ASP A 117 4.61 13.30 3.50
C ASP A 117 3.50 14.31 3.25
N VAL A 118 3.00 14.91 4.34
CA VAL A 118 2.02 15.99 4.24
C VAL A 118 2.79 17.25 3.84
N ALA A 119 2.98 17.48 2.54
CA ALA A 119 2.92 18.86 2.11
C ALA A 119 1.45 19.24 2.27
N VAL A 120 1.14 20.04 3.30
CA VAL A 120 -0.11 20.80 3.31
C VAL A 120 0.02 21.77 2.15
N GLU A 121 -0.29 21.33 0.93
CA GLU A 121 -0.60 22.25 -0.15
C GLU A 121 -1.94 22.89 0.23
N THR A 122 -1.86 23.88 1.13
CA THR A 122 -2.80 24.99 1.05
C THR A 122 -2.60 25.54 -0.34
N GLN A 123 -3.46 25.16 -1.29
CA GLN A 123 -3.58 25.92 -2.52
C GLN A 123 -4.07 27.31 -2.12
N LEU A 124 -3.11 28.18 -1.80
CA LEU A 124 -3.31 29.61 -1.79
C LEU A 124 -3.63 29.99 -3.23
N THR A 125 -4.92 29.95 -3.59
CA THR A 125 -5.40 30.65 -4.77
C THR A 125 -5.24 32.14 -4.48
N TYR A 126 -4.04 32.66 -4.75
CA TYR A 126 -3.82 34.10 -4.82
C TYR A 126 -4.59 34.60 -6.05
N ARG A 127 -5.76 35.18 -5.81
CA ARG A 127 -6.46 36.02 -6.80
C ARG A 127 -5.70 37.35 -6.82
N ASP A 128 -4.95 37.59 -7.88
CA ASP A 128 -4.40 38.91 -8.13
C ASP A 128 -5.54 39.82 -8.58
N SER A 129 -6.19 40.48 -7.62
CA SER A 129 -7.18 41.51 -7.88
C SER A 129 -6.46 42.80 -8.26
N GLY A 130 -6.23 42.96 -9.57
CA GLY A 130 -6.27 44.24 -10.27
C GLY A 130 -5.14 45.24 -10.03
N LYS A 131 -4.54 45.68 -11.13
CA LYS A 131 -4.21 47.09 -11.35
C LYS A 131 -3.95 47.33 -12.84
N THR A 132 -4.97 47.88 -13.51
CA THR A 132 -4.79 48.73 -14.69
C THR A 132 -4.50 50.14 -14.18
N PRO A 133 -3.45 50.79 -14.68
CA PRO A 133 -3.58 52.16 -15.17
C PRO A 133 -3.28 52.23 -16.67
#